data_AF-A0AA51E0D9-F1
#
_entry.id   AF-A0AA51E0D9-F1
#
_cell.length_a   1.000
_cell.length_b   1.000
_cell.length_c   1.000
_cell.angle_alpha   90.00
_cell.angle_beta   90.00
_cell.angle_gamma   90.00
#
_symmetry.space_group_name_H-M   'P 1'
#
loop_
_entity.id
_entity.type
_entity.pdbx_description
1 polymer ?
#
loop_
_entity_poly.entity_id
_entity_poly.type
_entity_poly.pdbx_seq_one_letter_code
_entity_poly.pdbx_strand_id
1 'polypeptide(L)'
;MPAFGNPFQGNVERKMSKEELIQAIRLDIAGELEAIYLYDAHVQATDEDIAKKVIADIRDEEKAHVGELMTLLKILDPTEAEMFVSGEAEVKEMLEDLGITSQDSVQAASSSNLHTVGSLIK
;
A
#
# COMPACT_ATOMS: atom_id res chain seq x y z
N MET A 1 3.26 -6.64 -11.59
CA MET A 1 3.05 -7.59 -12.71
C MET A 1 4.00 -8.78 -12.65
N PRO A 2 3.56 -9.86 -11.97
CA PRO A 2 4.29 -11.12 -11.90
C PRO A 2 4.43 -11.77 -13.29
N ALA A 3 5.63 -12.23 -13.66
CA ALA A 3 5.84 -13.02 -14.87
C ALA A 3 5.95 -14.51 -14.50
N PHE A 4 4.83 -15.05 -14.00
CA PHE A 4 4.71 -16.44 -13.51
C PHE A 4 5.24 -17.53 -14.46
N GLY A 5 5.36 -17.26 -15.76
CA GLY A 5 5.97 -18.18 -16.72
C GLY A 5 7.50 -18.32 -16.61
N ASN A 6 8.18 -17.49 -15.83
CA ASN A 6 9.62 -17.56 -15.58
C ASN A 6 9.90 -18.10 -14.16
N PRO A 7 10.36 -19.37 -14.01
CA PRO A 7 10.61 -19.96 -12.70
C PRO A 7 11.82 -19.34 -11.96
N PHE A 8 12.58 -18.45 -12.60
CA PHE A 8 13.78 -17.82 -12.03
C PHE A 8 13.59 -16.33 -11.71
N GLN A 9 12.37 -15.79 -11.81
CA GLN A 9 12.14 -14.34 -11.77
C GLN A 9 12.53 -13.66 -10.43
N GLY A 10 12.68 -14.40 -9.34
CA GLY A 10 13.18 -13.88 -8.05
C GLY A 10 14.63 -14.24 -7.73
N ASN A 11 15.33 -14.95 -8.60
CA ASN A 11 16.69 -15.40 -8.33
C ASN A 11 17.69 -14.24 -8.45
N VAL A 12 18.55 -14.10 -7.46
CA VAL A 12 19.64 -13.13 -7.45
C VAL A 12 20.96 -13.91 -7.50
N GLU A 13 21.71 -13.77 -8.60
CA GLU A 13 22.92 -14.57 -8.87
C GLU A 13 24.08 -14.29 -7.90
N ARG A 14 24.02 -13.17 -7.19
CA ARG A 14 24.99 -12.78 -6.16
C ARG A 14 24.28 -12.11 -4.99
N LYS A 15 25.01 -11.92 -3.89
CA LYS A 15 24.51 -11.04 -2.81
C LYS A 15 24.30 -9.62 -3.35
N MET A 16 23.17 -9.03 -2.98
CA MET A 16 22.88 -7.63 -3.26
C MET A 16 23.84 -6.73 -2.48
N SER A 17 24.19 -5.58 -3.07
CA SER A 17 24.72 -4.46 -2.30
C SER A 17 23.63 -3.89 -1.39
N LYS A 18 24.00 -2.97 -0.48
CA LYS A 18 23.01 -2.30 0.37
C LYS A 18 22.02 -1.49 -0.47
N GLU A 19 22.51 -0.80 -1.49
CA GLU A 19 21.71 0.04 -2.39
C GLU A 19 20.74 -0.81 -3.22
N GLU A 20 21.17 -1.98 -3.69
CA GLU A 20 20.31 -2.92 -4.41
C GLU A 20 19.24 -3.52 -3.51
N LEU A 21 19.58 -3.84 -2.27
CA LEU A 21 18.60 -4.30 -1.28
C LEU A 21 17.54 -3.23 -1.00
N ILE A 22 17.94 -1.95 -0.87
CA ILE A 22 16.99 -0.84 -0.70
C ILE A 22 16.04 -0.76 -1.90
N GLN A 23 16.54 -0.90 -3.14
CA GLN A 23 15.69 -0.97 -4.33
C GLN A 23 14.76 -2.18 -4.31
N ALA A 24 15.22 -3.34 -3.84
CA ALA A 24 14.39 -4.53 -3.69
C ALA A 24 13.26 -4.29 -2.68
N ILE A 25 13.53 -3.67 -1.53
CA ILE A 25 12.50 -3.33 -0.54
C ILE A 25 11.45 -2.37 -1.13
N ARG A 26 11.85 -1.40 -1.96
CA ARG A 26 10.89 -0.53 -2.69
C ARG A 26 9.99 -1.34 -3.62
N LEU A 27 10.54 -2.37 -4.28
CA LEU A 27 9.76 -3.28 -5.11
C LEU A 27 8.82 -4.15 -4.27
N ASP A 28 9.27 -4.63 -3.11
CA ASP A 28 8.44 -5.43 -2.19
C ASP A 28 7.24 -4.59 -1.68
N ILE A 29 7.47 -3.33 -1.29
CA ILE A 29 6.39 -2.39 -0.91
C ILE A 29 5.39 -2.20 -2.05
N ALA A 30 5.88 -2.04 -3.28
CA ALA A 30 5.02 -1.92 -4.46
C ALA A 30 4.21 -3.22 -4.71
N GLY A 31 4.80 -4.39 -4.42
CA GLY A 31 4.13 -5.68 -4.47
C GLY A 31 2.96 -5.79 -3.48
N GLU A 32 3.17 -5.36 -2.23
CA GLU A 32 2.09 -5.36 -1.23
C GLU A 32 0.98 -4.37 -1.58
N LEU A 33 1.31 -3.20 -2.12
CA LEU A 33 0.30 -2.25 -2.62
C LEU A 33 -0.47 -2.80 -3.83
N GLU A 34 0.17 -3.52 -4.74
CA GLU A 34 -0.48 -4.24 -5.84
C GLU A 34 -1.44 -5.31 -5.29
N ALA A 35 -1.02 -6.06 -4.27
CA ALA A 35 -1.84 -7.08 -3.62
C ALA A 35 -3.08 -6.48 -2.94
N ILE A 36 -2.93 -5.40 -2.16
CA ILE A 36 -4.05 -4.67 -1.55
C ILE A 36 -5.06 -4.27 -2.62
N TYR A 37 -4.59 -3.64 -3.71
CA TYR A 37 -5.45 -3.19 -4.80
C TYR A 37 -6.21 -4.36 -5.46
N LEU A 38 -5.51 -5.45 -5.78
CA LEU A 38 -6.11 -6.61 -6.44
C LEU A 38 -7.14 -7.32 -5.56
N TYR A 39 -6.79 -7.57 -4.29
CA TYR A 39 -7.70 -8.23 -3.36
C TYR A 39 -8.94 -7.37 -3.09
N ASP A 40 -8.78 -6.06 -2.93
CA ASP A 40 -9.92 -5.16 -2.75
C ASP A 40 -10.87 -5.17 -3.95
N ALA A 41 -10.33 -5.12 -5.17
CA ALA A 41 -11.11 -5.22 -6.40
C ALA A 41 -11.89 -6.55 -6.47
N HIS A 42 -11.27 -7.67 -6.09
CA HIS A 42 -11.94 -8.98 -6.08
C HIS A 42 -13.04 -9.08 -5.02
N VAL A 43 -12.83 -8.52 -3.82
CA VAL A 43 -13.84 -8.47 -2.75
C VAL A 43 -15.06 -7.68 -3.21
N GLN A 44 -14.86 -6.57 -3.92
CA GLN A 44 -15.94 -5.75 -4.47
C GLN A 44 -16.67 -6.42 -5.65
N ALA A 45 -15.99 -7.25 -6.43
CA ALA A 45 -16.51 -7.83 -7.67
C ALA A 45 -17.22 -9.18 -7.50
N THR A 46 -17.05 -9.88 -6.38
CA THR A 46 -17.66 -11.18 -6.12
C THR A 46 -18.93 -11.06 -5.27
N ASP A 47 -19.84 -12.03 -5.38
CA ASP A 47 -20.98 -12.21 -4.47
C ASP A 47 -20.79 -13.41 -3.52
N GLU A 48 -19.69 -14.17 -3.64
CA GLU A 48 -19.41 -15.32 -2.79
C GLU A 48 -18.91 -14.89 -1.39
N ASP A 49 -19.73 -15.12 -0.37
CA ASP A 49 -19.48 -14.67 1.01
C ASP A 49 -18.18 -15.26 1.59
N ILE A 50 -17.88 -16.52 1.30
CA ILE A 50 -16.65 -17.17 1.80
C ILE A 50 -15.42 -16.47 1.20
N ALA A 51 -15.47 -16.15 -0.10
CA ALA A 51 -14.39 -15.47 -0.79
C ALA A 51 -14.20 -14.05 -0.26
N LYS A 52 -15.29 -13.28 -0.05
CA LYS A 52 -15.21 -11.94 0.57
C LYS A 52 -14.52 -11.98 1.91
N LYS A 53 -14.92 -12.91 2.78
CA LYS A 53 -14.37 -13.00 4.14
C LYS A 53 -12.86 -13.29 4.11
N VAL A 54 -12.42 -14.27 3.33
CA VAL A 54 -11.02 -14.68 3.29
C VAL A 54 -10.15 -13.64 2.59
N ILE A 55 -10.56 -13.16 1.42
CA ILE A 55 -9.75 -12.22 0.63
C ILE A 55 -9.64 -10.86 1.31
N ALA A 56 -10.69 -10.39 1.99
CA ALA A 56 -10.63 -9.14 2.75
C ALA A 56 -9.66 -9.22 3.95
N ASP A 57 -9.60 -10.37 4.61
CA ASP A 57 -8.67 -10.62 5.72
C ASP A 57 -7.22 -10.55 5.22
N ILE A 58 -6.91 -11.26 4.13
CA ILE A 58 -5.59 -11.24 3.47
C ILE A 58 -5.23 -9.80 3.06
N ARG A 59 -6.14 -9.09 2.37
CA ARG A 59 -5.94 -7.68 1.98
C ARG A 59 -5.54 -6.79 3.15
N ASP A 60 -6.19 -6.99 4.30
CA ASP A 60 -5.93 -6.16 5.48
C ASP A 60 -4.61 -6.52 6.16
N GLU A 61 -4.17 -7.78 6.09
CA GLU A 61 -2.81 -8.20 6.49
C GLU A 61 -1.72 -7.55 5.63
N GLU A 62 -1.92 -7.43 4.30
CA GLU A 62 -0.91 -6.79 3.44
C GLU A 62 -0.65 -5.32 3.79
N LYS A 63 -1.62 -4.62 4.40
CA LYS A 63 -1.40 -3.26 4.92
C LYS A 63 -0.40 -3.25 6.08
N ALA A 64 -0.39 -4.29 6.91
CA ALA A 64 0.63 -4.45 7.95
C ALA A 64 2.00 -4.70 7.33
N HIS A 65 2.08 -5.55 6.30
CA HIS A 65 3.33 -5.82 5.58
C HIS A 65 3.90 -4.55 4.92
N VAL A 66 3.06 -3.69 4.33
CA VAL A 66 3.49 -2.35 3.88
C VAL A 66 4.14 -1.57 5.03
N GLY A 67 3.54 -1.58 6.22
CA GLY A 67 4.08 -0.90 7.40
C GLY A 67 5.44 -1.48 7.86
N GLU A 68 5.58 -2.80 7.85
CA GLU A 68 6.83 -3.49 8.19
C GLU A 68 7.96 -3.15 7.20
N LEU A 69 7.68 -3.23 5.90
CA LEU A 69 8.63 -2.93 4.85
C LEU A 69 9.01 -1.45 4.80
N MET A 70 8.05 -0.54 4.99
CA MET A 70 8.33 0.89 5.11
C MET A 70 9.21 1.21 6.32
N THR A 71 9.01 0.50 7.43
CA THR A 71 9.86 0.65 8.62
C THR A 71 11.29 0.17 8.33
N LEU A 72 11.44 -0.98 7.67
CA LEU A 72 12.74 -1.48 7.24
C LEU A 72 13.43 -0.52 6.26
N LEU A 73 12.69 0.04 5.29
CA LEU A 73 13.21 1.01 4.33
C LEU A 73 13.78 2.24 5.03
N LYS A 74 13.04 2.82 5.99
CA LYS A 74 13.50 3.97 6.80
C LYS A 74 14.79 3.66 7.58
N ILE A 75 14.97 2.43 8.06
CA ILE A 75 16.19 1.99 8.76
C ILE A 75 17.37 1.87 7.78
N LEU A 76 17.13 1.34 6.58
CA LEU A 76 18.18 1.11 5.59
C LEU A 76 18.62 2.40 4.87
N ASP A 77 17.69 3.34 4.64
CA ASP A 77 17.89 4.62 3.96
C ASP A 77 17.39 5.81 4.83
N PRO A 78 18.20 6.28 5.79
CA PRO A 78 17.81 7.38 6.68
C PRO A 78 17.55 8.70 5.95
N THR A 79 18.21 8.93 4.81
CA THR A 79 17.99 10.13 3.99
C THR A 79 16.58 10.10 3.39
N GLU A 80 16.14 8.96 2.88
CA GLU A 80 14.74 8.80 2.43
C GLU A 80 13.75 8.91 3.59
N ALA A 81 14.10 8.46 4.79
CA ALA A 81 13.28 8.65 5.97
C ALA A 81 13.05 10.14 6.29
N GLU A 82 14.08 10.99 6.18
CA GLU A 82 13.95 12.45 6.34
C GLU A 82 13.02 13.06 5.27
N MET A 83 13.12 12.60 4.02
CA MET A 83 12.24 13.03 2.93
C MET A 83 10.78 12.64 3.20
N PHE A 84 10.51 11.46 3.76
CA PHE A 84 9.16 11.07 4.16
C PHE A 84 8.56 12.01 5.21
N VAL A 85 9.35 12.40 6.22
CA VAL A 85 8.91 13.36 7.25
C VAL A 85 8.61 14.73 6.62
N SER A 86 9.45 15.19 5.67
CA SER A 86 9.18 16.42 4.93
C SER A 86 7.87 16.32 4.14
N GLY A 87 7.64 15.21 3.43
CA GLY A 87 6.41 14.98 2.68
C GLY A 87 5.16 14.95 3.56
N GLU A 88 5.24 14.35 4.75
CA GLU A 88 4.16 14.41 5.75
C GLU A 88 3.85 15.85 6.18
N ALA A 89 4.89 16.67 6.39
CA ALA A 89 4.73 18.09 6.75
C ALA A 89 4.13 18.91 5.61
N GLU A 90 4.53 18.67 4.36
CA GLU A 90 3.96 19.33 3.17
C GLU A 90 2.45 19.04 3.05
N VAL A 91 2.03 17.79 3.26
CA VAL A 91 0.60 17.44 3.26
C VAL A 91 -0.16 18.17 4.37
N LYS A 92 0.45 18.28 5.56
CA LYS A 92 -0.18 19.00 6.67
C LYS A 92 -0.39 20.48 6.33
N GLU A 93 0.59 21.16 5.74
CA GLU A 93 0.47 22.55 5.29
C GLU A 93 -0.64 22.69 4.24
N MET A 94 -0.70 21.79 3.25
CA MET A 94 -1.76 21.79 2.25
C MET A 94 -3.17 21.63 2.86
N LEU A 95 -3.31 20.82 3.91
CA LEU A 95 -4.60 20.64 4.60
C LEU A 95 -5.00 21.89 5.40
N GLU A 96 -4.04 22.55 6.05
CA GLU A 96 -4.26 23.81 6.78
C GLU A 96 -4.73 24.93 5.83
N ASP A 97 -4.12 25.03 4.63
CA ASP A 97 -4.54 25.97 3.58
C ASP A 97 -5.98 25.74 3.11
N LEU A 98 -6.43 24.48 3.11
CA LEU A 98 -7.82 24.11 2.79
C LEU A 98 -8.78 24.28 3.97
N GLY A 99 -8.29 24.67 5.15
CA GLY A 99 -9.08 24.77 6.37
C GLY A 99 -9.55 23.42 6.92
N ILE A 100 -8.90 22.31 6.52
CA ILE A 100 -9.22 20.96 6.98
C ILE A 100 -8.43 20.67 8.25
N THR A 101 -9.12 20.43 9.36
CA THR A 101 -8.46 20.09 10.63
C THR A 101 -8.31 18.58 10.79
N SER A 102 -7.40 18.14 11.68
CA SER A 102 -7.17 16.73 11.97
C SER A 102 -8.40 15.99 12.53
N GLN A 103 -9.47 16.69 12.92
CA GLN A 103 -10.74 16.09 13.34
C GLN A 103 -11.68 15.79 12.15
N ASP A 104 -11.61 16.59 11.09
CA ASP A 104 -12.46 16.44 9.90
C ASP A 104 -12.05 15.20 9.07
N SER A 105 -10.76 14.85 9.06
CA SER A 105 -10.23 13.69 8.34
C SER A 105 -10.64 12.34 8.94
N VAL A 106 -10.79 12.27 10.27
CA VAL A 106 -11.21 11.03 10.97
C VAL A 106 -12.73 10.80 10.83
N GLN A 107 -13.53 11.87 10.79
CA GLN A 107 -14.97 11.77 10.61
C GLN A 107 -15.37 11.35 9.19
N ALA A 108 -14.70 11.86 8.15
CA ALA A 108 -14.96 11.48 6.76
C ALA A 108 -14.73 9.98 6.47
N ALA A 109 -13.76 9.34 7.15
CA ALA A 109 -13.50 7.91 7.03
C ALA A 109 -14.63 7.03 7.60
N SER A 110 -15.42 7.55 8.54
CA SER A 110 -16.47 6.80 9.26
C SER A 110 -17.88 6.89 8.66
N SER A 111 -18.13 7.90 7.81
CA SER A 111 -19.49 8.25 7.33
C SER A 111 -19.78 7.88 5.88
N SER A 112 -18.90 7.13 5.24
CA SER A 112 -18.87 7.07 3.78
C SER A 112 -19.71 5.89 3.23
N ASN A 113 -20.97 6.17 2.90
CA ASN A 113 -21.71 5.40 1.89
C ASN A 113 -21.06 5.69 0.52
N LEU A 114 -19.87 5.15 0.29
CA LEU A 114 -19.12 5.38 -0.95
C LEU A 114 -19.68 4.49 -2.05
N HIS A 115 -20.24 5.12 -3.07
CA HIS A 115 -20.27 4.52 -4.39
C HIS A 115 -18.82 4.26 -4.81
N THR A 116 -18.41 3.00 -4.79
CA THR A 116 -17.10 2.59 -5.26
C THR A 116 -17.06 2.62 -6.79
N VAL A 117 -15.87 2.48 -7.40
CA VAL A 117 -15.74 2.37 -8.86
C VAL A 117 -16.64 1.25 -9.43
N GLY A 118 -16.86 0.17 -8.66
CA GLY A 118 -17.80 -0.90 -9.01
C GLY A 118 -19.26 -0.43 -9.13
N SER A 119 -19.65 0.64 -8.44
CA SER A 119 -21.00 1.23 -8.52
C SER A 119 -21.29 1.94 -9.85
N LEU A 120 -20.27 2.16 -10.69
CA LEU A 120 -20.39 2.84 -11.98
C LEU A 120 -20.67 1.88 -13.16
N ILE A 121 -20.60 0.57 -12.93
CA ILE A 121 -20.85 -0.45 -13.95
C ILE A 121 -22.30 -0.93 -13.78
N LYS A 122 -23.18 -0.51 -14.69
CA LYS A 122 -24.58 -0.97 -14.81
C LYS A 122 -24.69 -2.18 -15.73
#